data_AF-A0A359E1C5-F1
#
_entry.id   AF-A0A359E1C5-F1
#
_cell.length_a   1.000
_cell.length_b   1.000
_cell.length_c   1.000
_cell.angle_alpha   90.00
_cell.angle_beta   90.00
_cell.angle_gamma   90.00
#
_symmetry.space_group_name_H-M   'P 1'
#
loop_
_entity.id
_entity.type
_entity.pdbx_description
1 polymer ?
#
loop_
_entity_poly.entity_id
_entity_poly.type
_entity_poly.pdbx_seq_one_letter_code
_entity_poly.pdbx_strand_id
1 'polypeptide(L)'
;YTLNGQILEEGQGFQDSTGKYYPANWLTYSTDAEKAAIGIIYIPEQPKAFPTYYDQRFYWGPGNAKDLEGLKLIWIDKTNNTTNTKLSPTDWMIIRAADPSAGISVSMEVQEERALIRQRANEKEAVIQECESVAELEVYVTSSSYYNWSKEDIAAPEFTPTPTPEPTPEPTPEPDSGNSGDLFTSAGLLTGGFNFGAATTIFGGSGEDTLTFS
;
A
#
# COMPACT_ATOMS: atom_id res chain seq x y z
N TYR A 1 -3.17 21.65 -35.26
CA TYR A 1 -4.17 22.76 -35.31
C TYR A 1 -5.45 22.27 -35.98
N THR A 2 -6.56 23.02 -35.97
CA THR A 2 -7.76 22.70 -36.79
C THR A 2 -8.30 23.90 -37.56
N LEU A 3 -8.89 23.65 -38.73
CA LEU A 3 -9.52 24.64 -39.61
C LEU A 3 -10.74 24.01 -40.27
N ASN A 4 -11.90 24.68 -40.22
CA ASN A 4 -13.17 24.17 -40.76
C ASN A 4 -13.54 22.74 -40.28
N GLY A 5 -13.08 22.35 -39.08
CA GLY A 5 -13.26 21.01 -38.51
C GLY A 5 -12.25 19.96 -38.97
N GLN A 6 -11.37 20.26 -39.94
CA GLN A 6 -10.26 19.38 -40.35
C GLN A 6 -9.02 19.64 -39.50
N ILE A 7 -8.23 18.59 -39.24
CA ILE A 7 -6.92 18.71 -38.61
C ILE A 7 -5.92 19.26 -39.65
N LEU A 8 -5.13 20.26 -39.26
CA LEU A 8 -3.99 20.75 -40.02
C LEU A 8 -2.70 20.18 -39.44
N GLU A 9 -1.97 19.44 -40.27
CA GLU A 9 -0.63 18.91 -40.02
C GLU A 9 0.44 19.93 -40.44
N GLU A 10 1.55 19.97 -39.72
CA GLU A 10 2.67 20.86 -40.04
C GLU A 10 3.47 20.32 -41.23
N GLY A 11 3.84 21.19 -42.17
CA GLY A 11 4.49 20.77 -43.42
C GLY A 11 3.54 20.35 -44.54
N GLN A 12 2.22 20.51 -44.37
CA GLN A 12 1.23 20.36 -45.45
C GLN A 12 0.61 21.70 -45.86
N GLY A 13 0.43 21.90 -47.16
CA GLY A 13 -0.25 23.09 -47.71
C GLY A 13 -1.77 22.93 -47.63
N PHE A 14 -2.49 24.02 -47.37
CA PHE A 14 -3.94 24.01 -47.12
C PHE A 14 -4.65 25.21 -47.75
N GLN A 15 -5.99 25.22 -47.70
CA GLN A 15 -6.81 26.36 -48.13
C GLN A 15 -7.72 26.82 -46.99
N ASP A 16 -8.02 28.13 -46.94
CA ASP A 16 -9.02 28.67 -46.03
C ASP A 16 -10.45 28.59 -46.62
N SER A 17 -11.45 28.99 -45.82
CA SER A 17 -12.87 29.03 -46.21
C SER A 17 -13.20 30.02 -47.34
N THR A 18 -12.23 30.83 -47.79
CA THR A 18 -12.34 31.71 -48.97
C THR A 18 -11.70 31.12 -50.23
N GLY A 19 -11.08 29.94 -50.12
CA GLY A 19 -10.36 29.26 -51.22
C GLY A 19 -8.93 29.78 -51.43
N LYS A 20 -8.41 30.61 -50.54
CA LYS A 20 -7.03 31.11 -50.60
C LYS A 20 -6.08 30.03 -50.09
N TYR A 21 -4.99 29.79 -50.84
CA TYR A 21 -4.01 28.75 -50.56
C TYR A 21 -2.85 29.25 -49.68
N TYR A 22 -2.38 28.38 -48.78
CA TYR A 22 -1.29 28.59 -47.84
C TYR A 22 -0.21 27.50 -48.01
N PRO A 23 1.09 27.86 -48.11
CA PRO A 23 2.16 26.90 -48.31
C PRO A 23 2.48 26.09 -47.04
N ALA A 24 3.09 24.92 -47.21
CA ALA A 24 3.44 23.95 -46.17
C ALA A 24 4.03 24.51 -44.86
N ASN A 25 4.91 25.51 -44.97
CA ASN A 25 5.64 26.07 -43.83
C ASN A 25 4.88 27.21 -43.13
N TRP A 26 3.69 27.60 -43.61
CA TRP A 26 2.97 28.78 -43.12
C TRP A 26 2.55 28.64 -41.65
N LEU A 27 2.10 27.45 -41.24
CA LEU A 27 1.74 27.15 -39.83
C LEU A 27 2.91 27.36 -38.86
N THR A 28 4.15 27.14 -39.33
CA THR A 28 5.38 27.27 -38.53
C THR A 28 5.87 28.72 -38.42
N TYR A 29 5.65 29.54 -39.46
CA TYR A 29 6.18 30.91 -39.52
C TYR A 29 5.16 32.01 -39.22
N SER A 30 3.85 31.75 -39.31
CA SER A 30 2.83 32.75 -38.98
C SER A 30 2.52 32.82 -37.48
N THR A 31 2.16 34.02 -37.05
CA THR A 31 1.74 34.34 -35.69
C THR A 31 0.37 33.75 -35.37
N ASP A 32 0.07 33.56 -34.09
CA ASP A 32 -1.23 33.01 -33.68
C ASP A 32 -2.40 33.97 -33.95
N ALA A 33 -2.12 35.27 -34.08
CA ALA A 33 -3.08 36.26 -34.56
C ALA A 33 -3.44 36.05 -36.04
N GLU A 34 -2.47 35.75 -36.91
CA GLU A 34 -2.73 35.42 -38.32
C GLU A 34 -3.46 34.09 -38.47
N LYS A 35 -3.10 33.08 -37.67
CA LYS A 35 -3.80 31.78 -37.62
C LYS A 35 -5.27 31.99 -37.24
N ALA A 36 -5.53 32.71 -36.14
CA ALA A 36 -6.89 33.00 -35.67
C ALA A 36 -7.69 33.83 -36.70
N ALA A 37 -7.06 34.79 -37.38
CA ALA A 37 -7.71 35.63 -38.39
C ALA A 37 -8.24 34.85 -39.61
N ILE A 38 -7.67 33.66 -39.91
CA ILE A 38 -8.14 32.77 -40.98
C ILE A 38 -8.98 31.58 -40.45
N GLY A 39 -9.39 31.63 -39.18
CA GLY A 39 -10.26 30.62 -38.56
C GLY A 39 -9.53 29.37 -38.07
N ILE A 40 -8.20 29.38 -37.95
CA ILE A 40 -7.47 28.27 -37.34
C ILE A 40 -7.62 28.33 -35.82
N ILE A 41 -8.11 27.23 -35.25
CA ILE A 41 -8.16 27.03 -33.81
C ILE A 41 -6.91 26.24 -33.39
N TYR A 42 -6.14 26.81 -32.45
CA TYR A 42 -5.14 26.05 -31.71
C TYR A 42 -5.84 25.22 -30.65
N ILE A 43 -5.75 23.90 -30.79
CA ILE A 43 -6.16 22.94 -29.76
C ILE A 43 -4.86 22.44 -29.13
N PRO A 44 -4.51 22.86 -27.89
CA PRO A 44 -3.19 22.62 -27.32
C PRO A 44 -2.87 21.14 -27.16
N GLU A 45 -3.88 20.33 -26.84
CA GLU A 45 -3.80 18.88 -26.86
C GLU A 45 -5.02 18.34 -27.63
N GLN A 46 -4.78 17.75 -28.80
CA GLN A 46 -5.72 16.77 -29.33
C GLN A 46 -5.71 15.58 -28.35
N PRO A 47 -6.86 15.05 -27.90
CA PRO A 47 -6.88 13.81 -27.12
C PRO A 47 -6.19 12.73 -27.97
N LYS A 48 -5.09 12.19 -27.46
CA LYS A 48 -4.19 11.28 -28.17
C LYS A 48 -5.01 10.20 -28.87
N ALA A 49 -4.99 10.21 -30.21
CA ALA A 49 -5.80 9.30 -31.03
C ALA A 49 -5.61 7.87 -30.51
N PHE A 50 -6.72 7.23 -30.09
CA PHE A 50 -6.66 5.99 -29.34
C PHE A 50 -5.80 4.96 -30.09
N PRO A 51 -4.86 4.28 -29.41
CA PRO A 51 -3.90 3.44 -30.09
C PRO A 51 -4.62 2.35 -30.89
N THR A 52 -4.12 2.09 -32.10
CA THR A 52 -4.68 1.06 -33.01
C THR A 52 -4.57 -0.35 -32.43
N TYR A 53 -3.79 -0.52 -31.37
CA TYR A 53 -3.75 -1.68 -30.49
C TYR A 53 -4.18 -1.29 -29.07
N TYR A 54 -5.11 -2.04 -28.50
CA TYR A 54 -5.58 -1.93 -27.12
C TYR A 54 -5.58 -3.32 -26.48
N ASP A 55 -5.36 -3.40 -25.17
CA ASP A 55 -5.42 -4.69 -24.48
C ASP A 55 -6.89 -5.13 -24.30
N GLN A 56 -7.26 -6.18 -25.02
CA GLN A 56 -8.60 -6.79 -25.00
C GLN A 56 -9.00 -7.34 -23.62
N ARG A 57 -8.08 -7.43 -22.65
CA ARG A 57 -8.41 -7.72 -21.24
C ARG A 57 -9.17 -6.54 -20.61
N PHE A 58 -8.77 -5.30 -20.87
CA PHE A 58 -9.26 -4.08 -20.20
C PHE A 58 -10.27 -3.27 -21.03
N TYR A 59 -10.21 -3.34 -22.36
CA TYR A 59 -11.08 -2.56 -23.26
C TYR A 59 -11.87 -3.47 -24.22
N TRP A 60 -13.04 -2.99 -24.64
CA TRP A 60 -13.83 -3.56 -25.75
C TRP A 60 -13.43 -2.98 -27.12
N GLY A 61 -12.72 -1.85 -27.13
CA GLY A 61 -12.32 -1.13 -28.32
C GLY A 61 -11.46 0.09 -27.96
N PRO A 62 -10.89 0.80 -28.95
CA PRO A 62 -10.11 2.01 -28.71
C PRO A 62 -10.98 3.06 -28.00
N GLY A 63 -10.60 3.47 -26.78
CA GLY A 63 -11.37 4.39 -25.95
C GLY A 63 -12.63 3.83 -25.29
N ASN A 64 -12.91 2.52 -25.42
CA ASN A 64 -14.08 1.87 -24.83
C ASN A 64 -13.63 0.90 -23.73
N ALA A 65 -13.42 1.43 -22.52
CA ALA A 65 -13.03 0.65 -21.34
C ALA A 65 -14.17 -0.27 -20.86
N LYS A 66 -13.78 -1.39 -20.23
CA LYS A 66 -14.73 -2.25 -19.50
C LYS A 66 -15.07 -1.64 -18.15
N ASP A 67 -16.08 -2.21 -17.50
CA ASP A 67 -16.38 -1.91 -16.11
C ASP A 67 -15.17 -2.16 -15.20
N LEU A 68 -14.82 -1.16 -14.38
CA LEU A 68 -13.65 -1.22 -13.50
C LEU A 68 -13.86 -2.22 -12.36
N GLU A 69 -15.07 -2.29 -11.79
CA GLU A 69 -15.33 -3.15 -10.63
C GLU A 69 -15.29 -4.63 -11.02
N GLY A 70 -15.91 -5.00 -12.14
CA GLY A 70 -15.77 -6.32 -12.75
C GLY A 70 -14.32 -6.67 -13.09
N LEU A 71 -13.49 -5.70 -13.50
CA LEU A 71 -12.06 -5.92 -13.70
C LEU A 71 -11.33 -6.16 -12.37
N LYS A 72 -11.57 -5.34 -11.33
CA LYS A 72 -10.97 -5.53 -9.99
C LYS A 72 -11.24 -6.93 -9.46
N LEU A 73 -12.50 -7.37 -9.50
CA LEU A 73 -12.90 -8.73 -9.08
C LEU A 73 -12.16 -9.83 -9.86
N ILE A 74 -12.00 -9.69 -11.18
CA ILE A 74 -11.26 -10.65 -12.02
C ILE A 74 -9.77 -10.70 -11.67
N TRP A 75 -9.15 -9.58 -11.30
CA TRP A 75 -7.73 -9.54 -10.93
C TRP A 75 -7.47 -9.97 -9.47
N ILE A 76 -8.43 -9.76 -8.57
CA ILE A 76 -8.41 -10.31 -7.20
C ILE A 76 -8.56 -11.85 -7.22
N ASP A 77 -9.47 -12.40 -8.02
CA ASP A 77 -9.58 -13.87 -8.20
C ASP A 77 -8.27 -14.47 -8.75
N LYS A 78 -7.66 -13.83 -9.76
CA LYS A 78 -6.34 -14.24 -10.29
C LYS A 78 -5.23 -14.17 -9.25
N THR A 79 -5.26 -13.17 -8.37
CA THR A 79 -4.30 -13.04 -7.25
C THR A 79 -4.50 -14.18 -6.24
N ASN A 80 -5.73 -14.48 -5.85
CA ASN A 80 -6.06 -15.59 -4.96
C ASN A 80 -5.71 -16.96 -5.55
N ASN A 81 -6.02 -17.20 -6.82
CA ASN A 81 -5.68 -18.43 -7.53
C ASN A 81 -4.15 -18.65 -7.60
N THR A 82 -3.39 -17.58 -7.86
CA THR A 82 -1.92 -17.58 -7.85
C THR A 82 -1.37 -17.85 -6.45
N THR A 83 -1.98 -17.25 -5.42
CA THR A 83 -1.61 -17.43 -4.00
C THR A 83 -1.81 -18.88 -3.56
N ASN A 84 -2.98 -19.46 -3.83
CA ASN A 84 -3.30 -20.86 -3.55
C ASN A 84 -2.34 -21.82 -4.28
N THR A 85 -2.04 -21.54 -5.56
CA THR A 85 -1.06 -22.32 -6.34
C THR A 85 0.31 -22.34 -5.66
N LYS A 86 0.78 -21.19 -5.13
CA LYS A 86 2.08 -21.04 -4.44
C LYS A 86 2.11 -21.69 -3.05
N LEU A 87 1.00 -21.69 -2.31
CA LEU A 87 0.91 -22.31 -0.98
C LEU A 87 0.76 -23.84 -1.04
N SER A 88 0.05 -24.36 -2.05
CA SER A 88 -0.30 -25.79 -2.17
C SER A 88 0.85 -26.80 -2.00
N PRO A 89 2.11 -26.58 -2.44
CA PRO A 89 3.18 -27.57 -2.29
C PRO A 89 3.62 -27.79 -0.83
N THR A 90 3.34 -26.84 0.07
CA THR A 90 3.74 -26.88 1.49
C THR A 90 2.57 -27.01 2.46
N ASP A 91 1.31 -27.01 1.98
CA ASP A 91 0.13 -27.13 2.84
C ASP A 91 0.13 -28.43 3.68
N TRP A 92 0.61 -29.53 3.12
CA TRP A 92 0.73 -30.81 3.84
C TRP A 92 1.67 -30.72 5.06
N MET A 93 2.68 -29.84 5.03
CA MET A 93 3.59 -29.62 6.15
C MET A 93 2.87 -28.91 7.29
N ILE A 94 2.04 -27.92 6.97
CA ILE A 94 1.21 -27.19 7.95
C ILE A 94 0.18 -28.12 8.58
N ILE A 95 -0.55 -28.89 7.75
CA ILE A 95 -1.56 -29.85 8.22
C ILE A 95 -0.93 -30.90 9.14
N ARG A 96 0.24 -31.43 8.79
CA ARG A 96 0.98 -32.40 9.61
C ARG A 96 1.53 -31.81 10.91
N ALA A 97 1.99 -30.56 10.91
CA ALA A 97 2.47 -29.90 12.11
C ALA A 97 1.33 -29.41 13.04
N ALA A 98 0.10 -29.32 12.53
CA ALA A 98 -1.09 -29.00 13.31
C ALA A 98 -1.67 -30.23 14.07
N ASP A 99 -1.26 -31.46 13.75
CA ASP A 99 -1.59 -32.65 14.53
C ASP A 99 -0.71 -32.70 15.80
N PRO A 100 -1.28 -32.61 17.02
CA PRO A 100 -0.52 -32.69 18.27
C PRO A 100 0.27 -34.00 18.42
N SER A 101 -0.17 -35.07 17.73
CA SER A 101 0.44 -36.40 17.75
C SER A 101 1.71 -36.49 16.90
N ALA A 102 1.90 -35.58 15.95
CA ALA A 102 2.97 -35.68 14.96
C ALA A 102 4.35 -35.29 15.50
N GLY A 103 4.41 -34.44 16.54
CA GLY A 103 5.67 -34.01 17.18
C GLY A 103 6.64 -33.26 16.27
N ILE A 104 6.16 -32.68 15.16
CA ILE A 104 6.98 -32.10 14.08
C ILE A 104 6.64 -30.63 13.90
N SER A 105 7.67 -29.77 13.95
CA SER A 105 7.58 -28.38 13.53
C SER A 105 7.95 -28.20 12.05
N VAL A 106 7.39 -27.17 11.42
CA VAL A 106 7.78 -26.73 10.07
C VAL A 106 9.00 -25.82 10.17
N SER A 107 9.94 -25.89 9.21
CA SER A 107 11.11 -25.00 9.19
C SER A 107 10.70 -23.53 9.13
N MET A 108 11.49 -22.66 9.75
CA MET A 108 11.19 -21.21 9.78
C MET A 108 11.10 -20.63 8.37
N GLU A 109 12.02 -21.02 7.48
CA GLU A 109 12.03 -20.63 6.06
C GLU A 109 10.69 -20.88 5.34
N VAL A 110 10.07 -22.05 5.52
CA VAL A 110 8.75 -22.36 4.92
C VAL A 110 7.62 -21.56 5.59
N GLN A 111 7.74 -21.22 6.88
CA GLN A 111 6.77 -20.35 7.56
C GLN A 111 6.89 -18.90 7.06
N GLU A 112 8.11 -18.39 6.89
CA GLU A 112 8.44 -17.08 6.34
C GLU A 112 7.99 -16.93 4.88
N GLU A 113 8.33 -17.88 4.00
CA GLU A 113 7.87 -17.86 2.60
C GLU A 113 6.35 -17.86 2.49
N ARG A 114 5.66 -18.66 3.31
CA ARG A 114 4.19 -18.67 3.33
C ARG A 114 3.62 -17.39 3.92
N ALA A 115 4.30 -16.71 4.84
CA ALA A 115 3.89 -15.39 5.35
C ALA A 115 4.06 -14.32 4.27
N LEU A 116 5.23 -14.28 3.62
CA LEU A 116 5.54 -13.44 2.45
C LEU A 116 4.49 -13.60 1.35
N ILE A 117 4.14 -14.82 0.94
CA ILE A 117 3.13 -15.07 -0.10
C ILE A 117 1.78 -14.44 0.27
N ARG A 118 1.34 -14.55 1.53
CA ARG A 118 0.10 -13.93 2.01
C ARG A 118 0.19 -12.40 2.08
N GLN A 119 1.32 -11.87 2.54
CA GLN A 119 1.58 -10.42 2.52
C GLN A 119 1.52 -9.87 1.08
N ARG A 120 2.22 -10.51 0.14
CA ARG A 120 2.23 -10.11 -1.28
C ARG A 120 0.85 -10.20 -1.93
N ALA A 121 -0.01 -11.13 -1.51
CA ALA A 121 -1.40 -11.19 -1.95
C ALA A 121 -2.17 -9.95 -1.46
N ASN A 122 -2.13 -9.68 -0.15
CA ASN A 122 -2.81 -8.52 0.46
C ASN A 122 -2.33 -7.18 -0.15
N GLU A 123 -1.02 -7.02 -0.38
CA GLU A 123 -0.44 -5.83 -1.05
C GLU A 123 -1.01 -5.63 -2.47
N LYS A 124 -1.17 -6.72 -3.23
CA LYS A 124 -1.72 -6.66 -4.60
C LYS A 124 -3.22 -6.36 -4.60
N GLU A 125 -3.97 -6.95 -3.67
CA GLU A 125 -5.40 -6.70 -3.52
C GLU A 125 -5.68 -5.26 -3.09
N ALA A 126 -4.87 -4.70 -2.18
CA ALA A 126 -4.95 -3.29 -1.79
C ALA A 126 -4.76 -2.35 -2.99
N VAL A 127 -3.66 -2.51 -3.75
CA VAL A 127 -3.40 -1.65 -4.93
C VAL A 127 -4.46 -1.82 -6.02
N ILE A 128 -4.99 -3.04 -6.23
CA ILE A 128 -6.12 -3.26 -7.16
C ILE A 128 -7.39 -2.54 -6.68
N GLN A 129 -7.68 -2.55 -5.37
CA GLN A 129 -8.81 -1.82 -4.80
C GLN A 129 -8.63 -0.30 -4.86
N GLU A 130 -7.42 0.21 -4.69
CA GLU A 130 -7.08 1.64 -4.73
C GLU A 130 -7.10 2.24 -6.14
N CYS A 131 -7.00 1.45 -7.21
CA CYS A 131 -7.08 1.96 -8.60
C CYS A 131 -8.42 2.70 -8.85
N GLU A 132 -8.36 3.96 -9.26
CA GLU A 132 -9.53 4.79 -9.61
C GLU A 132 -9.91 4.66 -11.10
N SER A 133 -8.97 4.28 -11.96
CA SER A 133 -9.21 4.07 -13.39
C SER A 133 -8.74 2.71 -13.94
N VAL A 134 -9.33 2.32 -15.08
CA VAL A 134 -8.94 1.13 -15.84
C VAL A 134 -7.50 1.23 -16.38
N ALA A 135 -7.02 2.45 -16.63
CA ALA A 135 -5.65 2.69 -17.11
C ALA A 135 -4.61 2.50 -15.99
N GLU A 136 -4.90 2.92 -14.75
CA GLU A 136 -4.06 2.61 -13.59
C GLU A 136 -3.99 1.10 -13.35
N LEU A 137 -5.15 0.43 -13.38
CA LEU A 137 -5.23 -1.02 -13.17
C LEU A 137 -4.47 -1.80 -14.27
N GLU A 138 -4.58 -1.39 -15.53
CA GLU A 138 -3.80 -1.92 -16.65
C GLU A 138 -2.29 -1.74 -16.42
N VAL A 139 -1.84 -0.52 -16.09
CA VAL A 139 -0.43 -0.24 -15.79
C VAL A 139 0.07 -1.07 -14.62
N TYR A 140 -0.70 -1.20 -13.55
CA TYR A 140 -0.31 -2.00 -12.38
C TYR A 140 -0.16 -3.48 -12.73
N VAL A 141 -1.18 -4.13 -13.29
CA VAL A 141 -1.15 -5.60 -13.53
C VAL A 141 -0.39 -6.00 -14.80
N THR A 142 0.14 -5.04 -15.57
CA THR A 142 1.18 -5.28 -16.58
C THR A 142 2.60 -5.01 -16.08
N SER A 143 2.76 -4.27 -14.98
CA SER A 143 4.08 -3.98 -14.38
C SER A 143 4.72 -5.20 -13.72
N SER A 144 6.05 -5.18 -13.62
CA SER A 144 6.83 -6.17 -12.85
C SER A 144 6.37 -6.28 -11.39
N SER A 145 5.88 -5.20 -10.78
CA SER A 145 5.43 -5.16 -9.38
C SER A 145 4.25 -6.09 -9.11
N TYR A 146 3.35 -6.27 -10.08
CA TYR A 146 2.26 -7.24 -9.97
C TYR A 146 2.78 -8.69 -10.09
N TYR A 147 3.75 -8.96 -10.97
CA TYR A 147 4.34 -10.29 -11.14
C TYR A 147 5.42 -10.66 -10.11
N ASN A 148 5.95 -9.71 -9.33
CA ASN A 148 6.91 -10.01 -8.26
C ASN A 148 6.21 -10.73 -7.09
N TRP A 149 6.82 -11.82 -6.62
CA TRP A 149 6.45 -12.55 -5.40
C TRP A 149 7.67 -12.87 -4.52
N SER A 150 8.82 -12.23 -4.75
CA SER A 150 10.06 -12.48 -4.02
C SER A 150 10.21 -11.58 -2.79
N LYS A 151 11.16 -11.97 -1.94
CA LYS A 151 11.57 -11.22 -0.74
C LYS A 151 12.51 -10.05 -1.03
N GLU A 152 13.13 -10.02 -2.22
CA GLU A 152 14.13 -8.99 -2.58
C GLU A 152 13.48 -7.62 -2.79
N ASP A 153 12.28 -7.59 -3.38
CA ASP A 153 11.47 -6.38 -3.55
C ASP A 153 10.71 -6.02 -2.25
N ILE A 154 11.05 -6.60 -1.10
CA ILE A 154 10.73 -6.01 0.20
C ILE A 154 12.00 -5.29 0.64
N ALA A 155 12.08 -4.01 0.30
CA ALA A 155 12.83 -3.09 1.14
C ALA A 155 12.26 -3.24 2.55
N ALA A 156 13.07 -3.77 3.47
CA ALA A 156 12.64 -3.93 4.85
C ALA A 156 12.14 -2.57 5.34
N PRO A 157 10.95 -2.49 5.98
CA PRO A 157 10.49 -1.21 6.50
C PRO A 157 11.56 -0.68 7.44
N GLU A 158 12.21 0.42 7.05
CA GLU A 158 13.13 1.13 7.91
C GLU A 158 12.30 1.77 9.03
N PHE A 159 12.03 0.95 10.05
CA PHE A 159 11.69 1.37 11.39
C PHE A 159 12.86 2.15 11.95
N THR A 160 13.06 3.35 11.41
CA THR A 160 13.70 4.46 12.11
C THR A 160 12.97 4.55 13.44
N PRO A 161 13.61 4.20 14.57
CA PRO A 161 12.91 4.17 15.83
C PRO A 161 12.49 5.60 16.12
N THR A 162 11.18 5.85 16.14
CA THR A 162 10.63 7.15 16.54
C THR A 162 11.31 7.52 17.86
N PRO A 163 12.01 8.67 17.94
CA PRO A 163 12.82 8.97 19.11
C PRO A 163 11.91 8.94 20.33
N THR A 164 12.21 8.04 21.26
CA THR A 164 11.47 7.88 22.51
C THR A 164 11.33 9.27 23.13
N PRO A 165 10.10 9.77 23.40
CA PRO A 165 9.93 11.09 23.99
C PRO A 165 10.70 11.12 25.32
N GLU A 166 11.65 12.05 25.41
CA GLU A 166 12.44 12.25 26.62
C GLU A 166 11.47 12.50 27.80
N PRO A 167 11.63 11.81 28.94
CA PRO A 167 10.64 11.88 30.01
C PRO A 167 10.56 13.32 30.54
N THR A 168 9.40 13.96 30.32
CA THR A 168 9.08 15.27 30.87
C THR A 168 9.37 15.26 32.37
N PRO A 169 10.18 16.20 32.90
CA PRO A 169 10.50 16.20 34.33
C PRO A 169 9.23 16.36 35.16
N GLU A 170 9.00 15.41 36.06
CA GLU A 170 7.89 15.42 37.00
C GLU A 170 7.99 16.66 37.91
N PRO A 171 6.89 17.40 38.15
CA PRO A 171 6.95 18.64 38.92
C PRO A 171 7.36 18.35 40.37
N THR A 172 8.47 18.96 40.80
CA THR A 172 8.96 18.89 42.18
C THR A 172 7.85 19.23 43.17
N PRO A 173 7.52 18.35 44.15
CA PRO A 173 6.54 18.68 45.16
C PRO A 173 7.03 19.84 46.04
N GLU A 174 6.18 20.85 46.22
CA GLU A 174 6.45 22.00 47.07
C GLU A 174 6.46 21.54 48.55
N PRO A 175 7.45 21.96 49.37
CA PRO A 175 7.65 21.39 50.69
C PRO A 175 6.60 21.89 51.70
N ASP A 176 5.70 21.00 52.11
CA ASP A 176 4.73 21.26 53.19
C ASP A 176 5.44 21.45 54.56
N SER A 177 4.90 22.36 55.37
CA SER A 177 5.49 22.83 56.62
C SER A 177 5.14 21.94 57.83
N GLY A 178 5.53 20.67 57.77
CA GLY A 178 5.15 19.61 58.72
C GLY A 178 6.19 19.25 59.81
N ASN A 179 6.26 20.08 60.86
CA ASN A 179 6.98 19.91 62.15
C ASN A 179 7.64 18.54 62.53
N SER A 180 8.90 18.65 62.99
CA SER A 180 9.83 17.64 63.55
C SER A 180 9.30 16.51 64.46
N GLY A 181 9.95 15.33 64.37
CA GLY A 181 9.93 14.26 65.40
C GLY A 181 10.89 13.08 65.10
N ASP A 182 11.90 12.90 65.95
CA ASP A 182 12.72 11.69 66.26
C ASP A 182 13.12 10.70 65.13
N LEU A 183 14.41 10.59 64.73
CA LEU A 183 15.56 9.96 65.42
C LEU A 183 15.54 8.41 65.45
N PHE A 184 16.54 7.80 64.79
CA PHE A 184 17.27 6.52 65.06
C PHE A 184 17.63 5.82 63.72
N THR A 185 18.83 5.36 63.36
CA THR A 185 20.27 5.52 63.68
C THR A 185 21.00 4.32 63.04
N SER A 186 22.25 4.50 62.59
CA SER A 186 23.28 3.46 62.27
C SER A 186 23.36 2.81 60.86
N ALA A 187 24.54 2.24 60.59
CA ALA A 187 25.10 1.75 59.32
C ALA A 187 24.52 0.39 58.84
N GLY A 188 24.79 -0.11 57.62
CA GLY A 188 25.57 0.41 56.49
C GLY A 188 26.50 -0.64 55.85
N LEU A 189 27.12 -0.28 54.71
CA LEU A 189 28.09 -1.05 53.90
C LEU A 189 27.54 -2.16 52.96
N LEU A 190 28.25 -2.36 51.85
CA LEU A 190 28.01 -3.33 50.78
C LEU A 190 28.19 -4.79 51.26
N THR A 191 27.57 -5.79 50.63
CA THR A 191 28.11 -6.47 49.42
C THR A 191 27.01 -7.32 48.77
N GLY A 192 27.08 -7.52 47.44
CA GLY A 192 26.03 -8.21 46.68
C GLY A 192 26.04 -9.74 46.80
N GLY A 193 24.90 -10.35 46.49
CA GLY A 193 24.73 -11.80 46.42
C GLY A 193 23.26 -12.18 46.23
N PHE A 194 22.99 -13.04 45.25
CA PHE A 194 21.74 -13.72 44.92
C PHE A 194 20.70 -13.87 46.04
N ASN A 195 19.42 -13.75 45.69
CA ASN A 195 18.41 -14.60 46.33
C ASN A 195 17.38 -15.16 45.33
N PHE A 196 16.84 -16.32 45.67
CA PHE A 196 15.82 -17.04 44.89
C PHE A 196 14.45 -16.36 45.01
N GLY A 197 13.58 -16.62 44.03
CA GLY A 197 12.20 -16.15 44.07
C GLY A 197 11.35 -16.93 45.08
N ALA A 198 10.39 -16.22 45.70
CA ALA A 198 9.23 -16.82 46.34
C ALA A 198 7.99 -16.04 45.87
N ALA A 199 6.94 -16.75 45.45
CA ALA A 199 5.69 -16.13 45.00
C ALA A 199 4.78 -15.80 46.19
N THR A 200 4.01 -14.73 46.08
CA THR A 200 2.71 -14.59 46.77
C THR A 200 1.81 -13.67 45.95
N THR A 201 0.82 -14.27 45.27
CA THR A 201 -0.30 -13.53 44.70
C THR A 201 -1.26 -13.19 45.83
N ILE A 202 -1.52 -11.91 46.09
CA ILE A 202 -2.59 -11.48 47.00
C ILE A 202 -3.86 -11.34 46.15
N PHE A 203 -4.82 -12.25 46.35
CA PHE A 203 -6.11 -12.27 45.66
C PHE A 203 -7.13 -11.41 46.43
N GLY A 204 -7.94 -10.63 45.71
CA GLY A 204 -8.95 -9.76 46.33
C GLY A 204 -10.13 -10.56 46.90
N GLY A 205 -10.58 -10.23 48.11
CA GLY A 205 -11.72 -10.89 48.77
C GLY A 205 -13.08 -10.40 48.27
N SER A 206 -14.10 -11.28 48.33
CA SER A 206 -15.50 -10.95 48.07
C SER A 206 -16.43 -12.02 48.68
N GLY A 207 -17.38 -11.58 49.52
CA GLY A 207 -18.63 -12.32 49.81
C GLY A 207 -18.59 -13.47 50.83
N GLU A 208 -19.12 -13.19 52.03
CA GLU A 208 -19.86 -14.14 52.88
C GLU A 208 -21.27 -14.37 52.23
N ASP A 209 -22.13 -15.36 52.48
CA ASP A 209 -22.19 -16.59 53.30
C ASP A 209 -23.22 -17.54 52.57
N THR A 210 -23.67 -18.75 52.94
CA THR A 210 -23.60 -19.63 54.13
C THR A 210 -23.61 -21.10 53.67
N LEU A 211 -23.03 -22.03 54.44
CA LEU A 211 -23.21 -23.48 54.23
C LEU A 211 -24.29 -24.09 55.15
N THR A 212 -25.23 -24.82 54.57
CA THR A 212 -26.06 -25.83 55.27
C THR A 212 -26.06 -27.13 54.48
N PHE A 213 -26.15 -28.27 55.17
CA PHE A 213 -26.04 -29.60 54.59
C PHE A 213 -27.21 -30.47 55.06
N SER A 214 -27.75 -31.33 54.19
CA SER A 214 -28.77 -32.34 54.49
C SER A 214 -28.61 -33.52 53.53
#